data_AF-A0A496P4A5-F1
#
_entry.id   AF-A0A496P4A5-F1
#
_cell.length_a   1.000
_cell.length_b   1.000
_cell.length_c   1.000
_cell.angle_alpha   90.00
_cell.angle_beta   90.00
_cell.angle_gamma   90.00
#
_symmetry.space_group_name_H-M   'P 1'
#
loop_
_entity.id
_entity.type
_entity.pdbx_description
1 polymer ?
#
loop_
_entity_poly.entity_id
_entity_poly.type
_entity_poly.pdbx_seq_one_letter_code
_entity_poly.pdbx_strand_id
1 'polypeptide(L)'
;MFREGILNRIDRAEEMVGEVYEFIENNLDKAVDTPEKVHVAEKKYLRYMIDDKITWFFFFKQEAGKVIMNHVLNNQSPDFSAL
;
A
#
# COMPACT_ATOMS: atom_id res chain seq x y z
N MET A 1 -24.85 -20.61 0.77
CA MET A 1 -24.34 -19.91 1.97
C MET A 1 -22.82 -19.74 2.02
N PHE A 2 -21.96 -20.78 1.99
CA PHE A 2 -20.49 -20.56 1.98
C PHE A 2 -19.94 -19.97 0.67
N ARG A 3 -20.51 -20.34 -0.49
CA ARG A 3 -20.06 -19.85 -1.81
C ARG A 3 -20.35 -18.37 -2.04
N GLU A 4 -21.53 -17.89 -1.68
CA GLU A 4 -21.93 -16.49 -1.85
C GLU A 4 -21.06 -15.55 -1.01
N GLY A 5 -20.71 -15.95 0.21
CA GLY A 5 -19.82 -15.17 1.07
C GLY A 5 -18.37 -15.10 0.58
N ILE A 6 -17.90 -16.09 -0.19
CA ILE A 6 -16.56 -16.08 -0.78
C ILE A 6 -16.55 -15.22 -2.05
N LEU A 7 -17.56 -15.35 -2.92
CA LEU A 7 -17.68 -14.55 -4.13
C LEU A 7 -17.78 -13.05 -3.82
N ASN A 8 -18.63 -12.66 -2.87
CA ASN A 8 -18.72 -11.27 -2.42
C ASN A 8 -17.41 -10.71 -1.84
N ARG A 9 -16.51 -11.56 -1.34
CA ARG A 9 -15.18 -11.15 -0.87
C ARG A 9 -14.19 -10.98 -2.00
N ILE A 10 -14.33 -11.76 -3.07
CA ILE A 10 -13.49 -11.66 -4.27
C ILE A 10 -13.87 -10.41 -5.06
N ASP A 11 -15.17 -10.18 -5.31
CA ASP A 11 -15.65 -9.00 -6.04
C ASP A 11 -15.20 -7.71 -5.34
N ARG A 12 -15.33 -7.68 -4.00
CA ARG A 12 -14.82 -6.57 -3.18
C ARG A 12 -13.31 -6.42 -3.25
N ALA A 13 -12.56 -7.51 -3.38
CA ALA A 13 -11.10 -7.43 -3.52
C ALA A 13 -10.71 -6.84 -4.88
N GLU A 14 -11.41 -7.19 -5.95
CA GLU A 14 -11.19 -6.60 -7.29
C GLU A 14 -11.51 -5.09 -7.31
N GLU A 15 -12.62 -4.68 -6.69
CA GLU A 15 -12.96 -3.26 -6.53
C GLU A 15 -11.89 -2.51 -5.72
N MET A 16 -11.45 -3.07 -4.59
CA MET A 16 -10.38 -2.47 -3.77
C MET A 16 -9.06 -2.34 -4.51
N VAL A 17 -8.74 -3.30 -5.39
CA VAL A 17 -7.53 -3.22 -6.21
C VAL A 17 -7.61 -2.02 -7.16
N GLY A 18 -8.78 -1.80 -7.79
CA GLY A 18 -9.01 -0.61 -8.63
C GLY A 18 -8.83 0.70 -7.87
N GLU A 19 -9.45 0.82 -6.70
CA GLU A 19 -9.33 2.00 -5.83
C GLU A 19 -7.87 2.28 -5.42
N VAL A 20 -7.10 1.24 -5.10
CA VAL A 20 -5.69 1.38 -4.73
C VAL A 20 -4.84 1.84 -5.92
N TYR A 21 -5.06 1.29 -7.12
CA TYR A 21 -4.35 1.75 -8.32
C TYR A 21 -4.66 3.22 -8.62
N GLU A 22 -5.93 3.61 -8.59
CA GLU A 22 -6.35 5.00 -8.80
C GLU A 22 -5.76 5.94 -7.74
N PHE A 23 -5.74 5.51 -6.47
CA PHE A 23 -5.11 6.28 -5.40
C PHE A 23 -3.62 6.48 -5.66
N ILE A 24 -2.88 5.43 -6.04
CA ILE A 24 -1.44 5.53 -6.29
C ILE A 24 -1.19 6.48 -7.46
N GLU A 25 -1.84 6.28 -8.61
CA GLU A 25 -1.64 7.10 -9.81
C GLU A 25 -1.88 8.60 -9.53
N ASN A 26 -2.93 8.93 -8.77
CA ASN A 26 -3.30 10.31 -8.45
C ASN A 26 -2.47 10.97 -7.34
N ASN A 27 -1.59 10.22 -6.67
CA ASN A 27 -0.83 10.73 -5.52
C ASN A 27 0.67 10.44 -5.58
N LEU A 28 1.20 9.80 -6.63
CA LEU A 28 2.63 9.49 -6.77
C LEU A 28 3.55 10.71 -6.57
N ASP A 29 3.11 11.89 -7.01
CA ASP A 29 3.80 13.18 -6.84
C ASP A 29 3.82 13.67 -5.38
N LYS A 30 2.89 13.20 -4.55
CA LYS A 30 2.74 13.53 -3.12
C LYS A 30 3.46 12.54 -2.19
N ALA A 31 4.22 11.60 -2.74
CA ALA A 31 4.97 10.65 -1.93
C ALA A 31 5.96 11.38 -1.00
N VAL A 32 5.91 11.00 0.28
CA VAL A 32 6.69 11.61 1.37
C VAL A 32 7.91 10.78 1.70
N ASP A 33 8.94 11.41 2.25
CA ASP A 33 10.18 10.71 2.55
C ASP A 33 9.98 9.65 3.66
N THR A 34 10.59 8.49 3.47
CA THR A 34 10.53 7.38 4.43
C THR A 34 11.26 7.75 5.73
N PRO A 35 10.65 7.60 6.92
CA PRO A 35 11.32 7.87 8.18
C PRO A 35 12.53 6.94 8.38
N GLU A 36 13.65 7.46 8.90
CA GLU A 36 14.91 6.68 9.07
C GLU A 36 14.76 5.39 9.89
N LYS A 37 13.82 5.37 10.84
CA LYS A 37 13.50 4.19 11.66
C LYS A 37 12.86 3.06 10.85
N VAL A 38 12.16 3.41 9.78
CA VAL A 38 11.60 2.47 8.82
C VAL A 38 12.76 2.09 7.91
N HIS A 39 13.53 1.08 8.33
CA HIS A 39 14.77 0.59 7.70
C HIS A 39 14.52 -0.10 6.34
N VAL A 40 13.65 0.50 5.53
CA VAL A 40 13.37 0.09 4.16
C VAL A 40 14.24 0.98 3.29
N ALA A 41 15.00 0.39 2.36
CA ALA A 41 16.03 1.07 1.56
C ALA A 41 15.50 2.15 0.58
N GLU A 42 14.26 2.61 0.77
CA GLU A 42 13.45 3.32 -0.19
C GLU A 42 13.20 4.75 0.29
N LYS A 43 13.33 5.69 -0.62
CA LYS A 43 13.36 7.11 -0.27
C LYS A 43 11.97 7.70 -0.03
N LYS A 44 10.91 7.14 -0.61
CA LYS A 44 9.56 7.70 -0.55
C LYS A 44 8.46 6.65 -0.42
N TYR A 45 7.37 7.03 0.22
CA TYR A 45 6.16 6.21 0.34
C TYR A 45 4.87 7.02 0.23
N LEU A 46 3.77 6.32 -0.09
CA LEU A 46 2.39 6.82 0.05
C LEU A 46 1.69 6.09 1.18
N ARG A 47 0.87 6.84 1.93
CA ARG A 47 0.04 6.31 3.01
C ARG A 47 -1.42 6.27 2.56
N TYR A 48 -2.00 5.09 2.60
CA TYR A 48 -3.41 4.85 2.31
C TYR A 48 -4.13 4.30 3.54
N MET A 49 -5.14 5.02 4.03
CA MET A 49 -5.96 4.58 5.16
C MET A 49 -7.21 3.93 4.59
N ILE A 50 -7.35 2.62 4.79
CA ILE A 50 -8.54 1.87 4.38
C ILE A 50 -9.69 2.18 5.35
N ASP A 51 -9.37 2.24 6.64
CA ASP A 51 -10.25 2.69 7.71
C ASP A 51 -9.41 3.23 8.88
N ASP A 52 -10.06 3.55 10.01
CA ASP A 52 -9.41 4.08 11.21
C ASP A 52 -8.36 3.12 11.85
N LYS A 53 -8.33 1.86 11.43
CA LYS A 53 -7.50 0.80 12.01
C LYS A 53 -6.47 0.24 11.03
N ILE A 54 -6.73 0.29 9.74
CA ILE A 54 -5.91 -0.33 8.70
C ILE A 54 -5.29 0.75 7.82
N THR A 55 -3.97 0.82 7.86
CA THR A 55 -3.16 1.72 7.04
C THR A 55 -2.16 0.91 6.23
N TRP A 56 -2.15 1.14 4.92
CA TRP A 56 -1.15 0.61 3.99
C TRP A 56 -0.14 1.69 3.64
N PHE A 57 1.11 1.27 3.54
CA PHE A 57 2.24 2.08 3.14
C PHE A 57 2.82 1.48 1.86
N PHE A 58 2.74 2.23 0.76
CA PHE A 58 3.29 1.82 -0.53
C PHE A 58 4.60 2.52 -0.73
N PHE A 59 5.68 1.76 -0.88
CA PHE A 59 7.02 2.33 -1.03
C PHE A 59 7.50 2.21 -2.47
N PHE A 60 8.19 3.27 -2.89
CA PHE A 60 8.60 3.43 -4.27
C PHE A 60 10.10 3.64 -4.39
N LYS A 61 10.68 3.03 -5.41
CA LYS A 61 12.04 3.30 -5.87
C LYS A 61 12.01 3.91 -7.26
N GLN A 62 12.99 4.76 -7.53
CA GLN A 62 13.19 5.32 -8.86
C GLN A 62 14.40 4.64 -9.51
N GLU A 63 14.17 3.90 -10.59
CA GLU A 63 15.20 3.17 -11.33
C GLU A 63 15.07 3.50 -12.81
N ALA A 64 16.16 3.96 -13.43
CA ALA A 64 16.21 4.29 -14.86
C ALA A 64 15.06 5.21 -15.34
N GLY A 65 14.70 6.21 -14.53
CA GLY A 65 13.61 7.15 -14.81
C GLY A 65 12.19 6.59 -14.59
N LYS A 66 12.06 5.34 -14.16
CA LYS A 66 10.77 4.71 -13.83
C LYS A 66 10.54 4.73 -12.33
N VAL A 67 9.28 4.92 -11.93
CA VAL A 67 8.84 4.72 -10.55
C VAL A 67 8.31 3.31 -10.41
N ILE A 68 8.87 2.54 -9.48
CA ILE A 68 8.53 1.14 -9.26
C ILE A 68 8.10 0.99 -7.81
N MET A 69 6.88 0.50 -7.59
CA MET A 69 6.45 0.06 -6.26
C MET A 69 7.25 -1.20 -5.91
N ASN A 70 7.98 -1.16 -4.80
CA ASN A 70 8.92 -2.22 -4.43
C ASN A 70 8.56 -2.89 -3.10
N HIS A 71 7.88 -2.17 -2.20
CA HIS A 71 7.44 -2.72 -0.93
C HIS A 71 6.05 -2.21 -0.56
N VAL A 72 5.28 -3.05 0.15
CA VAL A 72 3.98 -2.69 0.73
C VAL A 72 3.97 -3.16 2.17
N LEU A 73 3.69 -2.25 3.09
CA LEU A 73 3.59 -2.55 4.51
C LEU A 73 2.19 -2.24 5.02
N ASN A 74 1.67 -3.07 5.91
CA ASN A 74 0.40 -2.86 6.58
C ASN A 74 0.67 -2.67 8.07
N ASN A 75 0.06 -1.68 8.72
CA ASN A 75 0.25 -1.43 10.16
C ASN A 75 -0.16 -2.61 11.07
N GLN A 76 -0.90 -3.58 10.54
CA GLN A 76 -1.28 -4.81 11.24
C GLN A 76 -0.37 -6.00 10.92
N SER A 77 0.62 -5.85 10.04
CA SER A 77 1.56 -6.94 9.74
C SER A 77 2.58 -7.11 10.88
N PRO A 78 3.10 -8.34 11.09
CA PRO A 78 4.22 -8.56 11.99
C PRO A 78 5.44 -7.71 11.63
N ASP A 79 5.66 -7.48 10.33
CA ASP A 79 6.77 -6.69 9.81
C ASP A 79 6.69 -5.22 10.28
N PHE A 80 5.47 -4.66 10.44
CA PHE A 80 5.31 -3.32 11.00
C PHE A 80 5.65 -3.28 12.49
N SER A 81 5.37 -4.36 13.22
CA SER A 81 5.69 -4.45 14.66
C SER A 81 7.20 -4.60 14.93
N ALA A 82 7.99 -4.92 13.89
CA ALA A 82 9.44 -5.04 13.98
C ALA A 82 10.20 -3.73 13.64
N LEU A 83 9.47 -2.66 13.29
CA LEU A 83 9.99 -1.31 13.01
C LEU A 83 9.92 -0.39 14.24
#